data_AF-A0A3N2FHN7-F1
#
_entry.id   AF-A0A3N2FHN7-F1
#
_cell.length_a   1.000
_cell.length_b   1.000
_cell.length_c   1.000
_cell.angle_alpha   90.00
_cell.angle_beta   90.00
_cell.angle_gamma   90.00
#
_symmetry.space_group_name_H-M   'P 1'
#
loop_
_entity.id
_entity.type
_entity.pdbx_description
1 polymer ?
#
loop_
_entity_poly.entity_id
_entity_poly.type
_entity_poly.pdbx_seq_one_letter_code
_entity_poly.pdbx_strand_id
1 'polypeptide(L)' 'MIAGLAHAGQMTESHVHLTDDDVRAARRAWLTAHEEDPDSGRTARLYDGYRRVVSAQAQQIADDFRRRRAER' A
#
# COMPACT_ATOMS: atom_id res chain seq x y z
N MET A 1 -14.63 -8.61 22.90
CA MET A 1 -14.58 -7.46 21.97
C MET A 1 -13.32 -7.59 21.14
N ILE A 2 -13.42 -8.05 19.90
CA ILE A 2 -12.31 -8.07 18.94
C ILE A 2 -12.89 -7.70 17.58
N ALA A 3 -12.77 -6.42 17.23
CA ALA A 3 -13.08 -5.89 15.91
C ALA A 3 -11.77 -5.28 15.35
N GLY A 4 -10.83 -6.16 15.01
CA GLY A 4 -9.66 -5.82 14.22
C GLY A 4 -9.94 -6.17 12.76
N LEU A 5 -10.54 -5.22 12.05
CA LEU A 5 -10.84 -5.31 10.62
C LEU A 5 -9.53 -5.33 9.83
N ALA A 6 -8.97 -6.53 9.61
CA ALA A 6 -8.00 -6.74 8.54
C ALA A 6 -8.81 -6.82 7.25
N HIS A 7 -8.86 -5.72 6.50
CA HIS A 7 -9.36 -5.72 5.12
C HIS A 7 -8.34 -6.51 4.28
N ALA A 8 -8.50 -7.84 4.28
CA ALA A 8 -7.72 -8.71 3.43
C ALA A 8 -8.03 -8.32 1.98
N GLY A 9 -7.06 -7.67 1.32
CA GLY A 9 -7.12 -7.36 -0.10
C GLY A 9 -7.58 -8.60 -0.87
N GLN A 10 -8.66 -8.46 -1.62
CA GLN A 10 -9.26 -9.57 -2.36
C GLN A 10 -8.25 -10.06 -3.40
N MET A 11 -7.71 -11.26 -3.19
CA MET A 11 -6.85 -11.95 -4.14
C MET A 11 -7.71 -12.51 -5.26
N THR A 12 -7.79 -11.81 -6.39
CA THR A 12 -8.13 -12.44 -7.67
C THR A 12 -6.81 -12.74 -8.39
N GLU A 13 -6.77 -13.89 -9.04
CA GLU A 13 -5.58 -14.65 -9.42
C GLU A 13 -4.35 -13.78 -9.80
N SER A 14 -3.35 -13.79 -8.91
CA SER A 14 -2.01 -13.19 -9.00
C SER A 14 -1.84 -11.66 -8.90
N HIS A 15 -2.90 -10.85 -8.86
CA HIS A 15 -2.77 -9.40 -8.69
C HIS A 15 -3.32 -8.93 -7.34
N VAL A 16 -2.42 -8.52 -6.43
CA VAL A 16 -2.80 -7.83 -5.19
C VAL A 16 -3.36 -6.45 -5.57
N HIS A 17 -4.68 -6.26 -5.45
CA HIS A 17 -5.28 -4.94 -5.60
C HIS A 17 -4.96 -4.07 -4.39
N LEU A 18 -4.37 -2.89 -4.60
CA LEU A 18 -4.02 -1.96 -3.54
C LEU A 18 -5.01 -0.80 -3.53
N THR A 19 -5.54 -0.54 -2.35
CA THR A 19 -6.48 0.55 -2.11
C THR A 19 -5.77 1.77 -1.53
N ASP A 20 -6.46 2.92 -1.54
CA ASP A 20 -5.99 4.11 -0.82
C ASP A 20 -5.81 3.85 0.69
N ASP A 21 -6.60 2.94 1.26
CA ASP A 21 -6.51 2.61 2.68
C ASP A 21 -5.25 1.80 2.99
N ASP A 22 -4.78 0.96 2.08
CA ASP A 22 -3.49 0.27 2.19
C ASP A 22 -2.33 1.27 2.20
N VAL A 23 -2.39 2.29 1.34
CA VAL A 23 -1.39 3.35 1.26
C VAL A 23 -1.38 4.18 2.54
N ARG A 24 -2.56 4.53 3.06
CA ARG A 24 -2.69 5.25 4.33
C ARG A 24 -2.19 4.42 5.50
N ALA A 25 -2.49 3.13 5.54
CA ALA A 25 -2.02 2.22 6.58
C ALA A 25 -0.49 2.12 6.57
N ALA A 26 0.11 1.90 5.40
CA ALA A 26 1.58 1.85 5.26
C ALA A 26 2.24 3.17 5.65
N ARG A 27 1.68 4.32 5.24
CA ARG A 27 2.16 5.64 5.65
C ARG A 27 2.11 5.84 7.16
N ARG A 28 0.98 5.50 7.80
CA ARG A 28 0.83 5.61 9.26
C ARG A 28 1.84 4.74 10.00
N ALA A 29 2.03 3.50 9.57
CA ALA A 29 2.99 2.59 10.19
C ALA A 29 4.43 3.13 10.12
N TRP A 30 4.83 3.70 8.97
CA TRP A 30 6.14 4.34 8.85
C TRP A 30 6.25 5.59 9.73
N LEU A 31 5.26 6.49 9.72
CA LEU A 31 5.29 7.71 10.54
C LEU A 31 5.39 7.39 12.03
N THR A 32 4.60 6.44 12.53
CA THR A 32 4.67 6.01 13.93
C THR A 32 6.06 5.47 14.28
N ALA A 33 6.66 4.63 13.42
CA ALA A 33 8.01 4.14 13.67
C ALA A 33 9.08 5.25 13.59
N HIS A 34 8.90 6.23 12.70
CA HIS A 34 9.80 7.36 12.54
C HIS A 34 9.75 8.32 13.74
N GLU A 35 8.56 8.52 14.32
CA GLU A 35 8.38 9.29 15.56
C GLU A 35 9.02 8.60 16.78
N GLU A 36 8.99 7.26 16.83
CA GLU A 36 9.59 6.47 17.90
C GLU A 36 11.13 6.37 17.80
N ASP A 37 11.63 6.01 16.61
CA ASP A 37 13.06 5.76 16.38
C ASP A 37 13.41 5.93 14.88
N PRO A 38 13.79 7.16 14.46
CA PRO A 38 13.93 7.51 13.05
C PRO A 38 15.08 6.79 12.35
N ASP A 39 16.16 6.47 13.06
CA ASP A 39 17.38 5.88 12.51
C ASP A 39 17.38 4.34 12.56
N SER A 40 16.32 3.75 13.11
CA SER A 40 16.23 2.29 13.21
C SER A 40 16.09 1.61 11.85
N GLY A 41 16.66 0.40 11.77
CA GLY A 41 16.43 -0.49 10.62
C GLY A 41 14.95 -0.87 10.44
N ARG A 42 14.13 -0.78 11.50
CA ARG A 42 12.67 -0.97 11.41
C ARG A 42 12.03 0.16 10.63
N THR A 43 12.36 1.41 10.94
CA THR A 43 11.85 2.60 10.24
C THR A 43 12.24 2.59 8.77
N ALA A 44 13.49 2.23 8.45
CA ALA A 44 13.95 2.09 7.07
C ALA A 44 13.14 1.01 6.29
N ARG A 45 12.91 -0.16 6.89
CA ARG A 45 12.10 -1.23 6.26
C ARG A 45 10.65 -0.82 6.03
N LEU A 46 10.05 -0.10 6.98
CA LEU A 46 8.68 0.41 6.86
C LEU A 46 8.58 1.49 5.78
N TYR A 47 9.59 2.34 5.66
CA TYR A 47 9.68 3.31 4.57
C TYR A 47 9.77 2.63 3.20
N ASP A 48 10.62 1.61 3.06
CA ASP A 48 10.72 0.82 1.83
C ASP A 48 9.41 0.12 1.49
N GLY A 49 8.72 -0.43 2.49
CA GLY A 49 7.39 -1.01 2.35
C GLY A 49 6.37 0.01 1.84
N TYR A 50 6.32 1.18 2.47
CA TYR A 50 5.45 2.29 2.05
C TYR A 50 5.72 2.73 0.60
N ARG A 51 7.00 2.88 0.22
CA ARG A 51 7.37 3.21 -1.17
C ARG A 51 6.87 2.18 -2.17
N ARG A 52 7.02 0.88 -1.88
CA ARG A 52 6.55 -0.20 -2.76
C ARG A 52 5.03 -0.16 -2.95
N VAL A 53 4.29 0.08 -1.87
CA VAL A 53 2.82 0.21 -1.91
C VAL A 53 2.40 1.38 -2.79
N VAL A 54 3.00 2.56 -2.62
CA VAL A 54 2.72 3.74 -3.46
C VAL A 54 3.02 3.46 -4.94
N SER A 55 4.17 2.87 -5.25
CA SER A 55 4.54 2.53 -6.63
C SER A 55 3.57 1.53 -7.26
N ALA A 56 3.14 0.52 -6.52
CA ALA A 56 2.19 -0.47 -7.01
C ALA A 56 0.79 0.13 -7.22
N GLN A 57 0.32 1.03 -6.34
CA GLN A 57 -0.96 1.73 -6.54
C GLN A 57 -0.91 2.63 -7.79
N ALA A 58 0.19 3.37 -8.00
CA ALA A 58 0.38 4.18 -9.20
C ALA A 58 0.35 3.32 -10.48
N GLN A 59 0.96 2.13 -10.43
CA GLN A 59 0.95 1.20 -11.54
C GLN A 59 -0.48 0.70 -11.85
N GLN A 60 -1.28 0.39 -10.82
CA GLN A 60 -2.68 -0.01 -11.00
C GLN A 60 -3.53 1.08 -11.64
N ILE A 61 -3.34 2.34 -11.24
CA ILE A 61 -4.04 3.48 -11.85
C ILE A 61 -3.63 3.63 -13.32
N ALA A 62 -2.33 3.50 -13.62
CA ALA A 62 -1.84 3.57 -14.98
C ALA A 62 -2.40 2.44 -15.86
N ASP A 63 -2.48 1.22 -15.34
CA ASP A 63 -3.05 0.08 -16.04
C ASP A 63 -4.55 0.21 -16.27
N ASP A 64 -5.29 0.72 -15.28
CA ASP A 64 -6.71 1.02 -15.43
C ASP A 64 -6.95 2.09 -16.52
N PHE A 65 -6.12 3.13 -16.56
CA PHE A 65 -6.19 4.15 -17.61
C PHE A 65 -5.91 3.57 -19.01
N ARG A 66 -4.88 2.72 -19.14
CA ARG A 66 -4.54 2.04 -20.41
C ARG A 66 -5.66 1.13 -20.87
N ARG A 67 -6.26 0.36 -19.96
CA ARG A 67 -7.39 -0.52 -20.25
C ARG A 67 -8.60 0.25 -20.77
N ARG A 68 -9.02 1.31 -20.06
CA ARG A 68 -10.14 2.18 -20.48
C ARG A 68 -9.90 2.86 -21.83
N ARG A 69 -8.64 3.08 -22.22
CA ARG A 69 -8.28 3.62 -23.53
C ARG A 69 -8.37 2.58 -24.65
N ALA A 70 -8.05 1.32 -24.38
CA ALA A 70 -8.11 0.23 -25.35
C ALA A 70 -9.54 -0.26 -25.64
N GLU A 71 -10.47 -0.02 -24.72
CA GLU A 71 -11.90 -0.38 -24.85
C GLU A 71 -12.74 0.66 -25.63
N ARG A 72 -12.12 1.76 -26.08
CA ARG A 72 -12.75 2.80 -26.92
C ARG A 72 -12.33 2.67 -28.37
#